data_AF-A0A424K1L5-F1
#
_entry.id   AF-A0A424K1L5-F1
#
_cell.length_a   1.000
_cell.length_b   1.000
_cell.length_c   1.000
_cell.angle_alpha   90.00
_cell.angle_beta   90.00
_cell.angle_gamma   90.00
#
_symmetry.space_group_name_H-M   'P 1'
#
loop_
_entity.id
_entity.type
_entity.pdbx_description
1 polymer ?
#
loop_
_entity_poly.entity_id
_entity_poly.type
_entity_poly.pdbx_seq_one_letter_code
_entity_poly.pdbx_strand_id
1 'polypeptide(L)'
;MRSATLLRRLGRYGAVGAVAAGVHLAVLISLEMVIPSWLANPLAFLAASVAGYLGHALVTFREETGGRRFARRWLILQYGINLSVCALLPLLLTDWAHPAWRTLLLVFTPTVLNALIWSQAARFSQRQRHSQAVPALIHADDLGLAPEVNEAILSLATSGQLQGASLLVDGTSAQEAAAAWRTLPDAAGLCLHLCLTEGPGVEGCPDLPASFGTLLLASLLPARRQRFLPQLERAIEHQVHRFRTLTEQRRIPLDGHQHIHLTPIVLDCLLRQSKQHQIDWIRTTREPLPTDLPLSCWWSALRSGGLLKWLVLQLLSSLAIPRLKRAGISTNGAFSGVLFTGRMTGRPLEACLQGLAWSPTREGDTPNLLLSHPAVAGNAAAMKRNGFQLSAGFFSSTDRQREWQALRTRAPRG
;
A
#
# COMPACT_ATOMS: atom_id res chain seq x y z
N MET A 1 16.69 -31.21 -19.83
CA MET A 1 17.47 -30.92 -18.60
C MET A 1 16.76 -30.02 -17.56
N ARG A 2 16.01 -28.95 -17.93
CA ARG A 2 15.30 -28.07 -16.96
C ARG A 2 14.15 -28.72 -16.15
N SER A 3 13.46 -29.72 -16.71
CA SER A 3 12.34 -30.40 -16.05
C SER A 3 12.79 -31.34 -14.91
N ALA A 4 13.89 -32.07 -15.12
CA ALA A 4 14.45 -33.00 -14.14
C ALA A 4 15.01 -32.29 -12.89
N THR A 5 15.59 -31.10 -13.05
CA THR A 5 16.04 -30.26 -11.93
C THR A 5 14.88 -29.68 -11.12
N LEU A 6 13.77 -29.34 -11.77
CA LEU A 6 12.57 -28.83 -11.10
C LEU A 6 11.89 -29.93 -10.27
N LEU A 7 11.76 -31.14 -10.84
CA LEU A 7 11.18 -32.31 -10.16
C LEU A 7 11.99 -32.71 -8.91
N ARG A 8 13.32 -32.70 -9.04
CA ARG A 8 14.24 -33.05 -7.94
C ARG A 8 14.24 -31.99 -6.83
N ARG A 9 14.03 -30.71 -7.18
CA ARG A 9 13.80 -29.62 -6.20
C ARG A 9 12.47 -29.80 -5.47
N LEU A 10 11.37 -30.02 -6.21
CA LEU A 10 10.05 -30.28 -5.62
C LEU A 10 10.08 -31.49 -4.67
N GLY A 11 10.79 -32.56 -5.03
CA GLY A 11 10.97 -33.73 -4.17
C GLY A 11 11.72 -33.43 -2.86
N ARG A 12 12.81 -32.64 -2.91
CA ARG A 12 13.58 -32.27 -1.71
C ARG A 12 12.81 -31.32 -0.79
N TYR A 13 12.14 -30.31 -1.35
CA TYR A 13 11.29 -29.41 -0.57
C TYR A 13 10.07 -30.13 0.01
N GLY A 14 9.46 -31.05 -0.74
CA GLY A 14 8.36 -31.90 -0.26
C GLY A 14 8.77 -32.81 0.89
N ALA A 15 9.97 -33.43 0.81
CA ALA A 15 10.49 -34.28 1.88
C ALA A 15 10.74 -33.51 3.18
N VAL A 16 11.38 -32.33 3.10
CA VAL A 16 11.59 -31.47 4.29
C VAL A 16 10.26 -30.99 4.88
N GLY A 17 9.30 -30.63 4.03
CA GLY A 17 7.95 -30.26 4.45
C GLY A 17 7.19 -31.40 5.16
N ALA A 18 7.31 -32.63 4.67
CA ALA A 18 6.70 -33.81 5.30
C ALA A 18 7.30 -34.10 6.68
N VAL A 19 8.63 -33.98 6.83
CA VAL A 19 9.30 -34.13 8.13
C VAL A 19 8.84 -33.06 9.11
N ALA A 20 8.79 -31.79 8.68
CA ALA A 20 8.31 -30.70 9.52
C ALA A 20 6.84 -30.91 9.95
N ALA A 21 5.98 -31.35 9.04
CA ALA A 21 4.57 -31.68 9.35
C ALA A 21 4.45 -32.85 10.34
N GLY A 22 5.30 -33.88 10.22
CA GLY A 22 5.36 -34.99 11.18
C GLY A 22 5.77 -34.53 12.58
N VAL A 23 6.79 -33.65 12.68
CA VAL A 23 7.20 -33.04 13.95
C VAL A 23 6.08 -32.18 14.54
N HIS A 24 5.40 -31.38 13.71
CA HIS A 24 4.26 -30.58 14.14
C HIS A 24 3.17 -31.48 14.74
N LEU A 25 2.76 -32.52 14.01
CA LEU A 25 1.71 -33.45 14.45
C LEU A 25 2.05 -34.10 15.79
N ALA A 26 3.28 -34.63 15.93
CA ALA A 26 3.71 -35.30 17.15
C ALA A 26 3.68 -34.35 18.35
N VAL A 27 4.27 -33.16 18.21
CA VAL A 27 4.32 -32.16 19.30
C VAL A 27 2.93 -31.63 19.63
N LEU A 28 2.06 -31.43 18.63
CA LEU A 28 0.70 -30.96 18.85
C LEU A 28 -0.12 -31.96 19.68
N ILE A 29 -0.11 -33.25 19.31
CA ILE A 29 -0.84 -34.29 20.05
C ILE A 29 -0.32 -34.39 21.49
N SER A 30 0.99 -34.35 21.70
CA SER A 30 1.58 -34.40 23.04
C SER A 30 1.22 -33.17 23.89
N LEU A 31 1.21 -31.97 23.32
CA LEU A 31 0.91 -30.74 24.05
C LEU A 31 -0.59 -30.59 24.35
N GLU A 32 -1.48 -31.00 23.45
CA GLU A 32 -2.93 -30.95 23.68
C GLU A 32 -3.38 -31.85 24.84
N MET A 33 -2.54 -32.78 25.32
CA MET A 33 -2.80 -33.55 26.55
C MET A 33 -2.68 -32.70 27.83
N VAL A 34 -1.98 -31.57 27.78
CA VAL A 34 -1.57 -30.79 28.97
C VAL A 34 -2.01 -29.33 28.90
N ILE A 35 -2.09 -28.76 27.70
CA ILE A 35 -2.39 -27.34 27.48
C ILE A 35 -3.44 -27.16 26.37
N PRO A 36 -4.19 -26.04 26.38
CA PRO A 36 -5.21 -25.80 25.37
C PRO A 36 -4.61 -25.63 23.97
N SER A 37 -5.39 -26.00 22.96
CA SER A 37 -4.98 -26.05 21.55
C SER A 37 -4.49 -24.71 20.98
N TRP A 38 -5.06 -23.59 21.45
CA TRP A 38 -4.62 -22.24 21.05
C TRP A 38 -3.18 -21.93 21.49
N LEU A 39 -2.65 -22.64 22.50
CA LEU A 39 -1.26 -22.53 22.96
C LEU A 39 -0.40 -23.69 22.45
N ALA A 40 -0.94 -24.91 22.40
CA ALA A 40 -0.25 -26.10 21.90
C ALA A 40 0.18 -25.94 20.42
N ASN A 41 -0.72 -25.42 19.58
CA ASN A 41 -0.48 -25.36 18.13
C ASN A 41 0.63 -24.37 17.71
N PRO A 42 0.72 -23.14 18.26
CA PRO A 42 1.88 -22.27 18.04
C PRO A 42 3.22 -22.89 18.47
N LEU A 43 3.25 -23.59 19.62
CA LEU A 43 4.46 -24.24 20.12
C LEU A 43 4.88 -25.42 19.24
N ALA A 44 3.92 -26.22 18.79
CA ALA A 44 4.15 -27.30 17.83
C ALA A 44 4.69 -26.76 16.50
N PHE A 45 4.14 -25.65 16.01
CA PHE A 45 4.66 -24.96 14.83
C PHE A 45 6.11 -24.48 15.02
N LEU A 46 6.48 -23.91 16.18
CA LEU A 46 7.86 -23.49 16.46
C LEU A 46 8.83 -24.67 16.43
N ALA A 47 8.46 -25.81 17.04
CA ALA A 47 9.26 -27.03 16.99
C ALA A 47 9.43 -27.56 15.55
N ALA A 48 8.34 -27.60 14.79
CA ALA A 48 8.34 -27.96 13.37
C ALA A 48 9.19 -27.01 12.53
N SER A 49 9.21 -25.72 12.88
CA SER A 49 9.99 -24.69 12.19
C SER A 49 11.50 -24.87 12.40
N VAL A 50 11.93 -25.32 13.57
CA VAL A 50 13.34 -25.69 13.83
C VAL A 50 13.73 -26.90 12.97
N ALA A 51 12.89 -27.95 12.94
CA ALA A 51 13.12 -29.12 12.11
C ALA A 51 13.16 -28.77 10.61
N GLY A 52 12.23 -27.92 10.15
CA GLY A 52 12.20 -27.40 8.79
C GLY A 52 13.40 -26.52 8.45
N TYR A 53 13.83 -25.63 9.35
CA TYR A 53 15.01 -24.79 9.15
C TYR A 53 16.29 -25.61 9.06
N LEU A 54 16.49 -26.56 9.97
CA LEU A 54 17.64 -27.48 9.94
C LEU A 54 17.63 -28.36 8.69
N GLY A 55 16.47 -28.93 8.33
CA GLY A 55 16.31 -29.70 7.11
C GLY A 55 16.61 -28.88 5.86
N HIS A 56 16.11 -27.65 5.79
CA HIS A 56 16.40 -26.78 4.66
C HIS A 56 17.86 -26.29 4.66
N ALA A 57 18.48 -26.01 5.82
CA ALA A 57 19.87 -25.58 5.94
C ALA A 57 20.86 -26.67 5.51
N LEU A 58 20.53 -27.93 5.79
CA LEU A 58 21.36 -29.10 5.45
C LEU A 58 21.14 -29.59 4.01
N VAL A 59 19.91 -29.43 3.46
CA VAL A 59 19.51 -30.12 2.20
C VAL A 59 19.21 -29.17 1.03
N THR A 60 18.81 -27.92 1.27
CA THR A 60 18.29 -27.02 0.20
C THR A 60 18.92 -25.62 0.12
N PHE A 61 19.38 -25.02 1.23
CA PHE A 61 19.71 -23.58 1.26
C PHE A 61 21.09 -23.20 0.71
N ARG A 62 22.03 -24.16 0.57
CA ARG A 62 23.41 -23.86 0.12
C ARG A 62 23.51 -23.39 -1.35
N GLU A 63 22.56 -23.69 -2.22
CA GLU A 63 22.64 -23.34 -3.65
C GLU A 63 21.80 -22.12 -4.09
N GLU A 64 20.76 -21.71 -3.34
CA GLU A 64 19.78 -20.74 -3.86
C GLU A 64 19.86 -19.32 -3.29
N THR A 65 20.48 -19.12 -2.12
CA THR A 65 20.40 -17.82 -1.42
C THR A 65 21.56 -16.86 -1.69
N GLY A 66 22.66 -17.33 -2.28
CA GLY A 66 23.83 -16.50 -2.62
C GLY A 66 24.33 -15.61 -1.47
N GLY A 67 24.09 -16.00 -0.22
CA GLY A 67 24.50 -15.27 0.99
C GLY A 67 23.83 -13.91 1.24
N ARG A 68 22.78 -13.51 0.50
CA ARG A 68 22.16 -12.17 0.66
C ARG A 68 21.08 -12.13 1.74
N ARG A 69 20.89 -10.92 2.34
CA ARG A 69 19.88 -10.55 3.37
C ARG A 69 18.40 -10.78 2.98
N PHE A 70 18.16 -11.28 1.77
CA PHE A 70 16.87 -11.57 1.14
C PHE A 70 15.91 -12.43 1.99
N ALA A 71 16.43 -13.33 2.82
CA ALA A 71 15.62 -14.28 3.60
C ALA A 71 14.87 -13.63 4.78
N ARG A 72 15.38 -12.56 5.39
CA ARG A 72 14.87 -12.10 6.71
C ARG A 72 13.42 -11.61 6.68
N ARG A 73 13.00 -10.89 5.63
CA ARG A 73 11.62 -10.36 5.55
C ARG A 73 10.57 -11.45 5.35
N TRP A 74 10.87 -12.43 4.49
CA TRP A 74 9.96 -13.54 4.21
C TRP A 74 9.90 -14.48 5.41
N LEU A 75 11.03 -14.63 6.11
CA LEU A 75 11.08 -15.35 7.38
C LEU A 75 10.22 -14.67 8.47
N ILE A 76 10.38 -13.35 8.67
CA ILE A 76 9.57 -12.62 9.67
C ILE A 76 8.08 -12.68 9.33
N LEU A 77 7.71 -12.47 8.06
CA LEU A 77 6.33 -12.58 7.59
C LEU A 77 5.79 -14.01 7.79
N GLN A 78 6.59 -15.02 7.45
CA GLN A 78 6.27 -16.42 7.64
C GLN A 78 5.98 -16.74 9.10
N TYR A 79 6.89 -16.39 10.02
CA TYR A 79 6.69 -16.66 11.44
C TYR A 79 5.51 -15.87 12.00
N GLY A 80 5.35 -14.59 11.63
CA GLY A 80 4.23 -13.78 12.08
C GLY A 80 2.88 -14.37 11.66
N ILE A 81 2.69 -14.65 10.36
CA ILE A 81 1.45 -15.23 9.84
C ILE A 81 1.18 -16.59 10.47
N ASN A 82 2.16 -17.49 10.49
CA ASN A 82 1.92 -18.84 10.98
C ASN A 82 1.70 -18.88 12.49
N LEU A 83 2.39 -18.07 13.29
CA LEU A 83 2.11 -18.00 14.74
C LEU A 83 0.70 -17.48 15.00
N SER A 84 0.27 -16.44 14.28
CA SER A 84 -1.10 -15.92 14.39
C SER A 84 -2.14 -16.95 13.95
N VAL A 85 -1.94 -17.61 12.80
CA VAL A 85 -2.84 -18.66 12.32
C VAL A 85 -2.86 -19.85 13.27
N CYS A 86 -1.71 -20.31 13.76
CA CYS A 86 -1.64 -21.41 14.70
C CYS A 86 -2.35 -21.10 16.03
N ALA A 87 -2.33 -19.84 16.48
CA ALA A 87 -3.01 -19.43 17.72
C ALA A 87 -4.53 -19.26 17.53
N LEU A 88 -4.95 -18.70 16.39
CA LEU A 88 -6.36 -18.36 16.13
C LEU A 88 -7.17 -19.50 15.51
N LEU A 89 -6.56 -20.31 14.64
CA LEU A 89 -7.24 -21.39 13.93
C LEU A 89 -7.88 -22.42 14.87
N PRO A 90 -7.26 -22.84 16.00
CA PRO A 90 -7.92 -23.73 16.95
C PRO A 90 -9.21 -23.15 17.54
N LEU A 91 -9.28 -21.83 17.72
CA LEU A 91 -10.46 -21.14 18.24
C LEU A 91 -11.60 -21.07 17.23
N LEU A 92 -11.29 -21.11 15.93
CA LEU A 92 -12.28 -21.11 14.84
C LEU A 92 -12.81 -22.52 14.53
N LEU A 93 -12.08 -23.56 14.93
CA LEU A 93 -12.40 -24.96 14.63
C LEU A 93 -13.09 -25.70 15.78
N THR A 94 -13.50 -25.01 16.84
CA THR A 94 -14.01 -25.62 18.09
C THR A 94 -15.28 -26.46 17.89
N ASP A 95 -16.15 -26.09 16.95
CA ASP A 95 -17.52 -26.63 16.94
C ASP A 95 -17.88 -27.46 15.70
N TRP A 96 -17.11 -27.43 14.60
CA TRP A 96 -17.60 -27.87 13.27
C TRP A 96 -16.75 -28.95 12.59
N ALA A 97 -15.59 -29.31 13.13
CA ALA A 97 -14.65 -30.23 12.49
C ALA A 97 -14.52 -31.56 13.24
N HIS A 98 -14.68 -32.67 12.53
CA HIS A 98 -14.32 -34.01 13.04
C HIS A 98 -12.87 -33.99 13.58
N PRO A 99 -12.53 -34.66 14.70
CA PRO A 99 -11.21 -34.55 15.36
C PRO A 99 -10.01 -34.77 14.43
N ALA A 100 -10.13 -35.74 13.51
CA ALA A 100 -9.12 -35.99 12.49
C ALA A 100 -8.95 -34.82 11.50
N TRP A 101 -10.05 -34.23 11.03
CA TRP A 101 -10.03 -33.07 10.12
C TRP A 101 -9.48 -31.83 10.80
N ARG A 102 -9.85 -31.60 12.07
CA ARG A 102 -9.28 -30.52 12.88
C ARG A 102 -7.76 -30.66 12.94
N THR A 103 -7.26 -31.84 13.32
CA THR A 103 -5.81 -32.08 13.45
C THR A 103 -5.08 -31.87 12.12
N LEU A 104 -5.63 -32.38 11.02
CA LEU A 104 -5.08 -32.16 9.68
C LEU A 104 -5.01 -30.68 9.32
N LEU A 105 -6.06 -29.90 9.59
CA LEU A 105 -6.06 -28.46 9.33
C LEU A 105 -5.01 -27.73 10.17
N LEU A 106 -4.89 -28.05 11.46
CA LEU A 106 -3.90 -27.40 12.34
C LEU A 106 -2.45 -27.62 11.89
N VAL A 107 -2.14 -28.82 11.36
CA VAL A 107 -0.79 -29.20 10.91
C VAL A 107 -0.48 -28.73 9.49
N PHE A 108 -1.42 -28.89 8.56
CA PHE A 108 -1.15 -28.61 7.14
C PHE A 108 -1.38 -27.16 6.75
N THR A 109 -2.23 -26.39 7.45
CA THR A 109 -2.44 -24.97 7.12
C THR A 109 -1.13 -24.16 7.17
N PRO A 110 -0.29 -24.25 8.23
CA PRO A 110 1.00 -23.53 8.27
C PRO A 110 1.98 -24.01 7.20
N THR A 111 1.94 -25.30 6.85
CA THR A 111 2.77 -25.89 5.79
C THR A 111 2.38 -25.35 4.41
N VAL A 112 1.09 -25.25 4.11
CA VAL A 112 0.58 -24.64 2.87
C VAL A 112 0.90 -23.14 2.82
N LEU A 113 0.72 -22.42 3.94
CA LEU A 113 1.08 -21.01 4.05
C LEU A 113 2.58 -20.81 3.79
N ASN A 114 3.46 -21.63 4.36
CA ASN A 114 4.89 -21.61 4.07
C ASN A 114 5.16 -21.76 2.57
N ALA A 115 4.55 -22.75 1.92
CA ALA A 115 4.74 -22.99 0.49
C ALA A 115 4.29 -21.78 -0.37
N LEU A 116 3.16 -21.16 -0.02
CA LEU A 116 2.67 -19.96 -0.71
C LEU A 116 3.60 -18.76 -0.52
N ILE A 117 4.05 -18.51 0.71
CA ILE A 117 4.97 -17.42 1.07
C ILE A 117 6.30 -17.58 0.33
N TRP A 118 6.89 -18.78 0.34
CA TRP A 118 8.15 -19.07 -0.37
C TRP A 118 8.00 -19.03 -1.89
N SER A 119 6.88 -19.49 -2.44
CA SER A 119 6.57 -19.36 -3.88
C SER A 119 6.48 -17.88 -4.29
N GLN A 120 5.83 -17.06 -3.47
CA GLN A 120 5.76 -15.62 -3.69
C GLN A 120 7.14 -14.95 -3.56
N ALA A 121 7.94 -15.37 -2.58
CA ALA A 121 9.32 -14.93 -2.41
C ALA A 121 10.19 -15.24 -3.62
N ALA A 122 10.14 -16.48 -4.11
CA ALA A 122 10.89 -16.92 -5.28
C ALA A 122 10.50 -16.13 -6.54
N ARG A 123 9.20 -15.94 -6.77
CA ARG A 123 8.69 -15.10 -7.88
C ARG A 123 9.16 -13.65 -7.76
N PHE A 124 9.17 -13.08 -6.55
CA PHE A 124 9.71 -11.74 -6.31
C PHE A 124 11.20 -11.67 -6.65
N SER A 125 12.01 -12.64 -6.20
CA SER A 125 13.46 -12.70 -6.48
C SER A 125 13.75 -12.82 -7.97
N GLN A 126 13.04 -13.71 -8.67
CA GLN A 126 13.21 -13.91 -10.10
C GLN A 126 12.87 -12.64 -10.89
N ARG A 127 11.77 -11.98 -10.55
CA ARG A 127 11.38 -10.71 -11.19
C ARG A 127 12.45 -9.64 -10.99
N GLN A 128 13.00 -9.51 -9.78
CA GLN A 128 14.06 -8.53 -9.50
C GLN A 128 15.35 -8.78 -10.31
N ARG A 129 15.69 -10.04 -10.61
CA ARG A 129 16.89 -10.39 -11.40
C ARG A 129 16.75 -10.10 -12.89
N HIS A 130 15.52 -10.05 -13.40
CA HIS A 130 15.24 -9.85 -14.83
C HIS A 130 14.76 -8.43 -15.16
N SER A 131 14.40 -7.62 -14.16
CA SER A 131 14.01 -6.23 -14.37
C SER A 131 15.23 -5.33 -14.51
N GLN A 132 15.23 -4.46 -15.53
CA GLN A 132 16.10 -3.29 -15.55
C GLN A 132 15.59 -2.27 -14.52
N ALA A 133 16.51 -1.56 -13.86
CA ALA A 133 16.14 -0.53 -12.90
C ALA A 133 15.49 0.66 -13.62
N VAL A 134 14.23 0.95 -13.32
CA VAL A 134 13.51 2.11 -13.87
C VAL A 134 13.27 3.12 -12.75
N PRO A 135 13.77 4.36 -12.87
CA PRO A 135 13.61 5.35 -11.82
C PRO A 135 12.13 5.67 -11.53
N ALA A 136 11.72 5.62 -10.26
CA ALA A 136 10.34 5.95 -9.85
C ALA A 136 10.06 7.46 -9.90
N LEU A 137 8.88 7.90 -10.35
CA LEU A 137 8.52 9.32 -10.29
C LEU A 137 8.20 9.72 -8.85
N ILE A 138 8.74 10.84 -8.40
CA ILE A 138 8.39 11.44 -7.11
C ILE A 138 7.17 12.32 -7.34
N HIS A 139 6.13 12.05 -6.56
CA HIS A 139 4.83 12.70 -6.64
C HIS A 139 4.47 13.32 -5.29
N ALA A 140 3.98 14.56 -5.31
CA ALA A 140 3.56 15.28 -4.12
C ALA A 140 2.03 15.41 -4.08
N ASP A 141 1.44 15.07 -2.94
CA ASP A 141 0.01 15.28 -2.72
C ASP A 141 -0.24 16.64 -2.02
N ASP A 142 -1.50 17.08 -2.04
CA ASP A 142 -2.01 18.29 -1.38
C ASP A 142 -1.57 19.65 -1.96
N LEU A 143 -1.15 19.73 -3.23
CA LEU A 143 -0.98 21.03 -3.90
C LEU A 143 -2.31 21.81 -3.84
N GLY A 144 -2.28 23.08 -3.46
CA GLY A 144 -3.46 23.94 -3.29
C GLY A 144 -4.04 23.96 -1.87
N LEU A 145 -3.62 23.05 -0.99
CA LEU A 145 -4.11 22.99 0.40
C LEU A 145 -3.80 24.28 1.17
N ALA A 146 -2.56 24.74 1.12
CA ALA A 146 -2.10 25.99 1.74
C ALA A 146 -0.85 26.55 1.05
N PRO A 147 -0.56 27.86 1.19
CA PRO A 147 0.61 28.50 0.59
C PRO A 147 1.93 27.80 0.92
N GLU A 148 2.11 27.33 2.15
CA GLU A 148 3.34 26.67 2.60
C GLU A 148 3.54 25.28 1.99
N VAL A 149 2.45 24.60 1.62
CA VAL A 149 2.50 23.35 0.87
C VAL A 149 2.86 23.65 -0.59
N ASN A 150 2.24 24.68 -1.17
CA ASN A 150 2.51 25.10 -2.55
C ASN A 150 3.96 25.50 -2.74
N GLU A 151 4.51 26.32 -1.83
CA GLU A 151 5.89 26.78 -1.90
C GLU A 151 6.86 25.59 -1.95
N ALA A 152 6.67 24.60 -1.08
CA ALA A 152 7.51 23.42 -1.04
C ALA A 152 7.40 22.57 -2.32
N ILE A 153 6.18 22.33 -2.79
CA ILE A 153 5.92 21.53 -4.00
C ILE A 153 6.47 22.22 -5.24
N LEU A 154 6.19 23.50 -5.43
CA LEU A 154 6.65 24.29 -6.57
C LEU A 154 8.17 24.44 -6.57
N SER A 155 8.80 24.63 -5.41
CA SER A 155 10.27 24.66 -5.29
C SER A 155 10.92 23.35 -5.70
N LEU A 156 10.35 22.20 -5.30
CA LEU A 156 10.85 20.89 -5.69
C LEU A 156 10.61 20.59 -7.18
N ALA A 157 9.49 21.04 -7.74
CA ALA A 157 9.22 20.91 -9.17
C ALA A 157 10.18 21.76 -10.01
N THR A 158 10.38 23.02 -9.63
CA THR A 158 11.31 23.96 -10.30
C THR A 158 12.75 23.44 -10.32
N SER A 159 13.18 22.76 -9.25
CA SER A 159 14.51 22.17 -9.14
C SER A 159 14.64 20.77 -9.76
N GLY A 160 13.59 20.26 -10.42
CA GLY A 160 13.57 18.93 -11.06
C GLY A 160 13.52 17.74 -10.09
N GLN A 161 13.34 17.98 -8.78
CA GLN A 161 13.25 16.92 -7.78
C GLN A 161 11.89 16.23 -7.77
N LEU A 162 10.85 16.93 -8.20
CA LEU A 162 9.48 16.45 -8.25
C LEU A 162 8.99 16.36 -9.70
N GLN A 163 8.35 15.26 -10.08
CA GLN A 163 7.87 15.03 -11.45
C GLN A 163 6.33 15.07 -11.57
N GLY A 164 5.60 15.08 -10.46
CA GLY A 164 4.15 15.15 -10.46
C GLY A 164 3.59 15.71 -9.16
N ALA A 165 2.39 16.30 -9.25
CA ALA A 165 1.66 16.77 -8.10
C ALA A 165 0.16 16.51 -8.23
N SER A 166 -0.52 16.34 -7.08
CA SER A 166 -1.97 16.22 -7.00
C SER A 166 -2.59 17.47 -6.41
N LEU A 167 -3.51 18.08 -7.16
CA LEU A 167 -4.18 19.33 -6.83
C LEU A 167 -5.46 19.07 -6.04
N LEU A 168 -5.50 19.60 -4.82
CA LEU A 168 -6.69 19.68 -3.99
C LEU A 168 -7.48 20.93 -4.40
N VAL A 169 -8.45 20.75 -5.29
CA VAL A 169 -9.13 21.85 -5.99
C VAL A 169 -9.94 22.78 -5.07
N ASP A 170 -10.43 22.25 -3.96
CA ASP A 170 -11.17 23.01 -2.95
C ASP A 170 -10.26 23.62 -1.86
N GLY A 171 -8.94 23.44 -2.01
CA GLY A 171 -7.95 24.07 -1.18
C GLY A 171 -7.94 25.59 -1.37
N THR A 172 -7.63 26.30 -0.29
CA THR A 172 -7.67 27.78 -0.24
C THR A 172 -6.77 28.47 -1.25
N SER A 173 -5.69 27.78 -1.64
CA SER A 173 -4.65 28.29 -2.52
C SER A 173 -4.60 27.55 -3.86
N ALA A 174 -5.63 26.77 -4.19
CA ALA A 174 -5.66 25.90 -5.36
C ALA A 174 -5.54 26.66 -6.68
N GLN A 175 -6.19 27.82 -6.79
CA GLN A 175 -6.15 28.64 -8.02
C GLN A 175 -4.74 29.19 -8.29
N GLU A 176 -4.11 29.77 -7.27
CA GLU A 176 -2.74 30.27 -7.34
C GLU A 176 -1.74 29.14 -7.63
N ALA A 177 -1.91 28.00 -6.95
CA ALA A 177 -1.07 26.82 -7.14
C ALA A 177 -1.15 26.26 -8.57
N ALA A 178 -2.37 26.14 -9.12
CA ALA A 178 -2.57 25.66 -10.49
C ALA A 178 -2.01 26.65 -11.52
N ALA A 179 -2.17 27.95 -11.31
CA ALA A 179 -1.57 28.97 -12.16
C ALA A 179 -0.04 28.90 -12.15
N ALA A 180 0.57 28.82 -10.96
CA ALA A 180 2.02 28.70 -10.82
C ALA A 180 2.55 27.39 -11.44
N TRP A 181 1.86 26.27 -11.25
CA TRP A 181 2.25 24.99 -11.85
C TRP A 181 2.31 25.06 -13.38
N ARG A 182 1.35 25.73 -14.03
CA ARG A 182 1.33 25.89 -15.49
C ARG A 182 2.50 26.72 -16.04
N THR A 183 3.12 27.55 -15.21
CA THR A 183 4.30 28.34 -15.63
C THR A 183 5.62 27.57 -15.55
N LEU A 184 5.60 26.35 -14.98
CA LEU A 184 6.81 25.54 -14.86
C LEU A 184 7.18 24.94 -16.23
N PRO A 185 8.47 24.96 -16.62
CA PRO A 185 8.93 24.34 -17.85
C PRO A 185 8.76 22.82 -17.78
N ASP A 186 8.29 22.21 -18.87
CA ASP A 186 8.09 20.76 -19.03
C ASP A 186 7.24 20.10 -17.93
N ALA A 187 6.35 20.87 -17.28
CA ALA A 187 5.53 20.36 -16.20
C ALA A 187 4.54 19.30 -16.71
N ALA A 188 4.57 18.13 -16.07
CA ALA A 188 3.54 17.12 -16.28
C ALA A 188 2.16 17.67 -15.87
N GLY A 189 1.11 17.15 -16.48
CA GLY A 189 -0.26 17.45 -16.08
C GLY A 189 -0.48 17.12 -14.60
N LEU A 190 -1.27 17.96 -13.91
CA LEU A 190 -1.66 17.72 -12.53
C LEU A 190 -2.61 16.52 -12.44
N CYS A 191 -2.66 15.92 -11.26
CA CYS A 191 -3.63 14.90 -10.88
C CYS A 191 -4.73 15.54 -10.00
N LEU A 192 -5.99 15.19 -10.21
CA LEU A 192 -7.06 15.59 -9.31
C LEU A 192 -6.91 14.84 -7.98
N HIS A 193 -6.69 15.58 -6.90
CA HIS A 193 -6.66 15.06 -5.53
C HIS A 193 -8.05 15.05 -4.92
N LEU A 194 -8.85 14.02 -5.23
CA LEU A 194 -10.24 13.93 -4.78
C LEU A 194 -10.33 13.96 -3.25
N CYS A 195 -10.95 15.01 -2.68
CA CYS A 195 -11.10 15.16 -1.24
C CYS A 195 -12.58 15.02 -0.85
N LEU A 196 -12.90 14.00 -0.05
CA LEU A 196 -14.27 13.73 0.45
C LEU A 196 -14.31 13.61 1.97
N THR A 197 -13.18 13.80 2.65
CA THR A 197 -13.01 13.54 4.09
C THR A 197 -12.87 14.79 4.92
N GLU A 198 -12.60 15.93 4.29
CA GLU A 198 -12.52 17.26 4.89
C GLU A 198 -12.66 18.35 3.80
N GLY A 199 -12.57 19.62 4.18
CA GLY A 199 -12.72 20.77 3.32
C GLY A 199 -14.13 21.39 3.37
N PRO A 200 -14.43 22.36 2.49
CA PRO A 200 -15.75 22.97 2.42
C PRO A 200 -16.81 21.96 1.98
N GLY A 201 -18.00 22.04 2.58
CA GLY A 201 -19.14 21.21 2.18
C GLY A 201 -19.63 21.57 0.78
N VAL A 202 -20.11 20.56 0.05
CA VAL A 202 -20.76 20.75 -1.26
C VAL A 202 -22.26 20.87 -1.05
N GLU A 203 -22.89 21.83 -1.71
CA GLU A 203 -24.34 22.05 -1.61
C GLU A 203 -25.13 20.76 -1.96
N GLY A 204 -26.15 20.47 -1.17
CA GLY A 204 -26.95 19.26 -1.32
C GLY A 204 -26.21 17.95 -1.03
N CYS A 205 -25.06 18.01 -0.34
CA CYS A 205 -24.30 16.86 0.15
C CYS A 205 -24.16 16.86 1.68
N PRO A 206 -25.28 16.80 2.45
CA PRO A 206 -25.26 16.97 3.91
C PRO A 206 -24.46 15.90 4.68
N ASP A 207 -24.18 14.75 4.08
CA ASP A 207 -23.38 13.68 4.69
C ASP A 207 -21.89 13.75 4.31
N LEU A 208 -21.47 14.76 3.53
CA LEU A 208 -20.09 15.01 3.17
C LEU A 208 -19.60 16.34 3.77
N PRO A 209 -18.33 16.43 4.22
CA PRO A 209 -17.30 15.39 4.18
C PRO A 209 -17.54 14.22 5.14
N ALA A 210 -17.04 13.03 4.77
CA ALA A 210 -17.17 11.79 5.55
C ALA A 210 -15.82 11.07 5.69
N SER A 211 -15.56 10.50 6.87
CA SER A 211 -14.32 9.77 7.10
C SER A 211 -14.14 8.56 6.18
N PHE A 212 -12.90 8.12 5.98
CA PHE A 212 -12.58 6.88 5.26
C PHE A 212 -13.35 5.67 5.79
N GLY A 213 -13.40 5.51 7.13
CA GLY A 213 -14.14 4.42 7.76
C GLY A 213 -15.65 4.50 7.49
N THR A 214 -16.22 5.71 7.47
CA THR A 214 -17.63 5.92 7.15
C THR A 214 -17.97 5.49 5.73
N LEU A 215 -17.17 5.89 4.73
CA LEU A 215 -17.38 5.52 3.33
C LEU A 215 -17.07 4.04 3.06
N LEU A 216 -16.08 3.46 3.76
CA LEU A 216 -15.84 2.03 3.72
C LEU A 216 -17.03 1.23 4.29
N LEU A 217 -17.59 1.64 5.42
CA LEU A 217 -18.77 1.00 6.01
C LEU A 217 -20.02 1.19 5.14
N ALA A 218 -20.20 2.38 4.56
CA ALA A 218 -21.27 2.63 3.60
C ALA A 218 -21.17 1.74 2.34
N SER A 219 -19.96 1.28 2.00
CA SER A 219 -19.77 0.31 0.91
C SER A 219 -20.36 -1.07 1.22
N LEU A 220 -20.50 -1.42 2.50
CA LEU A 220 -20.98 -2.73 2.97
C LEU A 220 -22.46 -2.74 3.30
N LEU A 221 -23.05 -1.58 3.60
CA LEU A 221 -24.44 -1.44 4.06
C LEU A 221 -25.34 -0.82 2.99
N PRO A 222 -26.29 -1.57 2.38
CA PRO A 222 -27.09 -1.10 1.24
C PRO A 222 -27.84 0.22 1.48
N ALA A 223 -28.46 0.39 2.65
CA ALA A 223 -29.20 1.62 2.97
C ALA A 223 -28.28 2.85 3.05
N ARG A 224 -27.09 2.70 3.68
CA ARG A 224 -26.10 3.80 3.72
C ARG A 224 -25.55 4.07 2.32
N ARG A 225 -25.28 3.02 1.55
CA ARG A 225 -24.84 3.15 0.17
C ARG A 225 -25.80 4.01 -0.64
N GLN A 226 -27.09 3.68 -0.65
CA GLN A 226 -28.12 4.43 -1.38
C GLN A 226 -28.18 5.91 -0.96
N ARG A 227 -28.01 6.20 0.34
CA ARG A 227 -27.95 7.58 0.87
C ARG A 227 -26.73 8.36 0.38
N PHE A 228 -25.55 7.74 0.32
CA PHE A 228 -24.30 8.41 -0.07
C PHE A 228 -24.14 8.58 -1.58
N LEU A 229 -24.63 7.65 -2.41
CA LEU A 229 -24.34 7.63 -3.85
C LEU A 229 -24.63 8.96 -4.58
N PRO A 230 -25.81 9.62 -4.43
CA PRO A 230 -26.09 10.88 -5.14
C PRO A 230 -25.17 12.02 -4.70
N GLN A 231 -24.79 12.05 -3.42
CA GLN A 231 -23.92 13.08 -2.87
C GLN A 231 -22.48 12.89 -3.35
N LEU A 232 -22.02 11.64 -3.43
CA LEU A 232 -20.70 11.30 -3.99
C LEU A 232 -20.60 11.66 -5.47
N GLU A 233 -21.64 11.36 -6.27
CA GLU A 233 -21.69 11.74 -7.69
C GLU A 233 -21.59 13.26 -7.84
N ARG A 234 -22.41 14.02 -7.12
CA ARG A 234 -22.38 15.49 -7.14
C ARG A 234 -21.04 16.08 -6.69
N ALA A 235 -20.47 15.58 -5.59
CA ALA A 235 -19.19 16.07 -5.08
C ALA A 235 -18.03 15.76 -6.04
N ILE A 236 -18.02 14.57 -6.67
CA ILE A 236 -17.03 14.21 -7.69
C ILE A 236 -17.19 15.11 -8.92
N GLU A 237 -18.40 15.31 -9.42
CA GLU A 237 -18.66 16.17 -10.57
C GLU A 237 -18.21 17.61 -10.31
N HIS A 238 -18.51 18.16 -9.14
CA HIS A 238 -18.05 19.48 -8.71
C HIS A 238 -16.51 19.59 -8.77
N GLN A 239 -15.80 18.65 -8.14
CA GLN A 239 -14.34 18.67 -8.10
C GLN A 239 -13.70 18.46 -9.48
N VAL A 240 -14.28 17.59 -10.32
CA VAL A 240 -13.84 17.41 -11.72
C VAL A 240 -14.02 18.69 -12.52
N HIS A 241 -15.17 19.36 -12.39
CA HIS A 241 -15.42 20.62 -13.09
C HIS A 241 -14.41 21.69 -12.66
N ARG A 242 -14.22 21.85 -11.34
CA ARG A 242 -13.26 22.80 -10.79
C ARG A 242 -11.84 22.50 -11.23
N PHE A 243 -11.44 21.23 -11.24
CA PHE A 243 -10.13 20.79 -11.74
C PHE A 243 -9.89 21.23 -13.19
N ARG A 244 -10.87 21.01 -14.07
CA ARG A 244 -10.78 21.42 -15.48
C ARG A 244 -10.65 22.93 -15.62
N THR A 245 -11.43 23.69 -14.86
CA THR A 245 -11.36 25.16 -14.88
C THR A 245 -9.99 25.68 -14.44
N LEU A 246 -9.38 25.05 -13.43
CA LEU A 246 -8.09 25.51 -12.90
C LEU A 246 -6.88 25.06 -13.74
N THR A 247 -6.97 23.90 -14.39
CA THR A 247 -5.81 23.25 -15.05
C THR A 247 -5.90 23.24 -16.57
N GLU A 248 -7.08 23.47 -17.15
CA GLU A 248 -7.39 23.33 -18.57
C GLU A 248 -7.16 21.90 -19.12
N GLN A 249 -6.93 20.91 -18.23
CA GLN A 249 -6.73 19.52 -18.62
C GLN A 249 -8.03 18.85 -19.00
N ARG A 250 -8.08 18.30 -20.22
CA ARG A 250 -9.25 17.55 -20.72
C ARG A 250 -9.37 16.15 -20.09
N ARG A 251 -8.24 15.44 -20.03
CA ARG A 251 -8.10 14.11 -19.40
C ARG A 251 -7.83 14.29 -17.91
N ILE A 252 -8.47 13.46 -17.08
CA ILE A 252 -8.47 13.62 -15.62
C ILE A 252 -7.76 12.43 -14.98
N PRO A 253 -6.43 12.49 -14.78
CA PRO A 253 -5.77 11.59 -13.85
C PRO A 253 -6.25 11.91 -12.43
N LEU A 254 -6.53 10.87 -11.65
CA LEU A 254 -7.14 11.01 -10.33
C LEU A 254 -6.45 10.14 -9.27
N ASP A 255 -6.31 10.72 -8.09
CA ASP A 255 -6.10 10.01 -6.84
C ASP A 255 -7.05 10.62 -5.79
N GLY A 256 -6.81 10.34 -4.51
CA GLY A 256 -7.69 10.81 -3.46
C GLY A 256 -6.93 11.16 -2.21
N HIS A 257 -7.37 12.25 -1.59
CA HIS A 257 -6.95 12.62 -0.25
C HIS A 257 -7.28 11.46 0.70
N GLN A 258 -6.28 11.04 1.48
CA GLN A 258 -6.35 9.85 2.34
C GLN A 258 -6.70 8.55 1.59
N HIS A 259 -6.44 8.51 0.28
CA HIS A 259 -6.75 7.39 -0.63
C HIS A 259 -8.24 7.02 -0.68
N ILE A 260 -9.12 8.01 -0.44
CA ILE A 260 -10.57 7.78 -0.33
C ILE A 260 -11.19 7.20 -1.61
N HIS A 261 -10.57 7.48 -2.77
CA HIS A 261 -10.96 6.99 -4.08
C HIS A 261 -10.90 5.47 -4.23
N LEU A 262 -10.16 4.78 -3.36
CA LEU A 262 -10.10 3.32 -3.32
C LEU A 262 -11.22 2.67 -2.50
N THR A 263 -12.00 3.44 -1.73
CA THR A 263 -13.17 2.87 -1.06
C THR A 263 -14.19 2.39 -2.10
N PRO A 264 -14.81 1.21 -1.95
CA PRO A 264 -15.59 0.61 -3.04
C PRO A 264 -16.74 1.50 -3.55
N ILE A 265 -17.47 2.17 -2.65
CA ILE A 265 -18.55 3.08 -3.03
C ILE A 265 -18.06 4.27 -3.88
N VAL A 266 -16.91 4.86 -3.53
CA VAL A 266 -16.34 5.98 -4.29
C VAL A 266 -15.80 5.50 -5.62
N LEU A 267 -15.06 4.38 -5.63
CA LEU A 267 -14.57 3.76 -6.86
C LEU A 267 -15.72 3.43 -7.83
N ASP A 268 -16.86 2.95 -7.32
CA ASP A 268 -18.04 2.69 -8.15
C ASP A 268 -18.60 3.97 -8.81
N CYS A 269 -18.64 5.09 -8.09
CA CYS A 269 -19.02 6.39 -8.66
C CYS A 269 -18.01 6.88 -9.70
N LEU A 270 -16.71 6.74 -9.43
CA LEU A 270 -15.65 7.12 -10.36
C LEU A 270 -15.71 6.30 -11.65
N LEU A 271 -15.90 4.99 -11.54
CA LEU A 271 -16.03 4.10 -12.70
C LEU A 271 -17.26 4.45 -13.55
N ARG A 272 -18.42 4.74 -12.92
CA ARG A 272 -19.64 5.11 -13.64
C ARG A 272 -19.49 6.44 -14.39
N GLN A 273 -18.82 7.41 -13.80
CA GLN A 273 -18.65 8.73 -14.39
C GLN A 273 -17.37 8.85 -15.26
N SER A 274 -16.53 7.81 -15.30
CA SER A 274 -15.22 7.85 -15.95
C SER A 274 -15.25 8.27 -17.42
N LYS A 275 -16.17 7.72 -18.23
CA LYS A 275 -16.31 8.07 -19.65
C LYS A 275 -16.77 9.52 -19.84
N GLN A 276 -17.80 9.94 -19.09
CA GLN A 276 -18.34 11.30 -19.14
C GLN A 276 -17.27 12.35 -18.78
N HIS A 277 -16.48 12.06 -17.74
CA HIS A 277 -15.45 12.97 -17.24
C HIS A 277 -14.05 12.72 -17.80
N GLN A 278 -13.88 11.78 -18.74
CA GLN A 278 -12.57 11.43 -19.31
C GLN A 278 -11.53 11.12 -18.22
N ILE A 279 -11.95 10.38 -17.19
CA ILE A 279 -11.05 9.84 -16.15
C ILE A 279 -10.38 8.61 -16.75
N ASP A 280 -9.12 8.77 -17.16
CA ASP A 280 -8.35 7.75 -17.89
C ASP A 280 -7.22 7.14 -17.06
N TRP A 281 -6.96 7.70 -15.87
CA TRP A 281 -5.97 7.17 -14.93
C TRP A 281 -6.43 7.32 -13.48
N ILE A 282 -6.31 6.24 -12.70
CA ILE A 282 -6.59 6.24 -11.25
C ILE A 282 -5.42 5.62 -10.49
N ARG A 283 -4.88 6.32 -9.48
CA ARG A 283 -3.78 5.83 -8.64
C ARG A 283 -4.19 4.58 -7.86
N THR A 284 -3.31 3.58 -7.81
CA THR A 284 -3.40 2.44 -6.87
C THR A 284 -2.19 2.40 -5.96
N THR A 285 -2.35 1.89 -4.75
CA THR A 285 -1.32 1.91 -3.72
C THR A 285 -0.52 0.61 -3.68
N ARG A 286 -0.21 -0.01 -4.83
CA ARG A 286 0.52 -1.29 -4.91
C ARG A 286 1.93 -1.18 -4.31
N GLU A 287 2.02 -1.24 -2.99
CA GLU A 287 3.25 -0.97 -2.26
C GLU A 287 3.93 -2.28 -1.85
N PRO A 288 5.04 -2.67 -2.52
CA PRO A 288 5.83 -3.79 -2.03
C PRO A 288 6.45 -3.42 -0.68
N LEU A 289 6.54 -4.39 0.22
CA LEU A 289 7.23 -4.15 1.49
C LEU A 289 8.72 -3.86 1.21
N PRO A 290 9.25 -2.71 1.69
CA PRO A 290 10.63 -2.32 1.46
C PRO A 290 11.61 -3.32 2.06
N THR A 291 12.76 -3.49 1.40
CA THR A 291 13.86 -4.36 1.85
C THR A 291 14.89 -3.57 2.65
N ASP A 292 15.67 -4.28 3.47
CA ASP A 292 16.85 -3.73 4.16
C ASP A 292 16.58 -2.56 5.12
N LEU A 293 15.35 -2.48 5.66
CA LEU A 293 15.03 -1.56 6.74
C LEU A 293 15.45 -2.09 8.12
N PRO A 294 15.94 -1.22 9.01
CA PRO A 294 16.20 -1.60 10.40
C PRO A 294 14.90 -1.90 11.14
N LEU A 295 14.97 -2.72 12.20
CA LEU A 295 13.82 -3.12 13.02
C LEU A 295 13.10 -1.91 13.64
N SER A 296 13.83 -0.83 13.94
CA SER A 296 13.26 0.42 14.44
C SER A 296 12.28 1.07 13.47
N CYS A 297 12.53 0.99 12.16
CA CYS A 297 11.59 1.47 11.15
C CYS A 297 10.31 0.63 11.12
N TRP A 298 10.42 -0.69 11.21
CA TRP A 298 9.26 -1.58 11.30
C TRP A 298 8.42 -1.31 12.55
N TRP A 299 9.06 -1.12 13.70
CA TRP A 299 8.38 -0.74 14.93
C TRP A 299 7.68 0.61 14.81
N SER A 300 8.33 1.60 14.17
CA SER A 300 7.72 2.89 13.88
C SER A 300 6.48 2.74 13.00
N ALA A 301 6.55 1.95 11.93
CA ALA A 301 5.41 1.70 11.03
C ALA A 301 4.24 0.99 11.72
N LEU A 302 4.51 0.09 12.67
CA LEU A 302 3.48 -0.53 13.50
C LEU A 302 2.83 0.51 14.42
N ARG A 303 3.64 1.26 15.18
CA ARG A 303 3.16 2.24 16.17
C ARG A 303 2.39 3.40 15.55
N SER A 304 2.71 3.78 14.31
CA SER A 304 1.99 4.83 13.57
C SER A 304 0.75 4.31 12.83
N GLY A 305 0.40 3.03 12.96
CA GLY A 305 -0.70 2.41 12.21
C GLY A 305 -0.42 2.22 10.71
N GLY A 306 0.82 2.47 10.26
CA GLY A 306 1.22 2.38 8.86
C GLY A 306 1.05 0.97 8.29
N LEU A 307 1.31 -0.08 9.08
CA LEU A 307 1.09 -1.47 8.65
C LEU A 307 -0.40 -1.80 8.44
N LEU A 308 -1.27 -1.31 9.33
CA LEU A 308 -2.72 -1.50 9.18
C LEU A 308 -3.24 -0.75 7.96
N LYS A 309 -2.83 0.52 7.81
CA LYS A 309 -3.16 1.35 6.64
C LYS A 309 -2.70 0.69 5.34
N TRP A 310 -1.45 0.20 5.32
CA TRP A 310 -0.90 -0.56 4.20
C TRP A 310 -1.74 -1.78 3.88
N LEU A 311 -2.06 -2.63 4.86
CA LEU A 311 -2.85 -3.84 4.64
C LEU A 311 -4.22 -3.54 4.01
N VAL A 312 -4.95 -2.57 4.58
CA VAL A 312 -6.27 -2.17 4.08
C VAL A 312 -6.18 -1.65 2.64
N LEU A 313 -5.23 -0.78 2.34
CA LEU A 313 -5.11 -0.17 1.01
C LEU A 313 -4.56 -1.14 -0.04
N GLN A 314 -3.74 -2.12 0.36
CA GLN A 314 -3.33 -3.22 -0.51
C GLN A 314 -4.52 -4.08 -0.91
N LEU A 315 -5.40 -4.41 0.04
CA LEU A 315 -6.64 -5.12 -0.25
C LEU A 315 -7.53 -4.33 -1.21
N LEU A 316 -7.80 -3.06 -0.90
CA LEU A 316 -8.64 -2.22 -1.76
C LEU A 316 -8.05 -2.01 -3.16
N SER A 317 -6.73 -1.81 -3.26
CA SER A 317 -6.04 -1.75 -4.55
C SER A 317 -6.16 -3.06 -5.33
N SER A 318 -6.05 -4.21 -4.67
CA SER A 318 -6.19 -5.53 -5.31
C SER A 318 -7.60 -5.73 -5.90
N LEU A 319 -8.63 -5.19 -5.25
CA LEU A 319 -10.01 -5.20 -5.71
C LEU A 319 -10.25 -4.17 -6.82
N ALA A 320 -9.58 -3.01 -6.76
CA ALA A 320 -9.74 -1.92 -7.73
C ALA A 320 -9.11 -2.24 -9.10
N ILE A 321 -7.88 -2.78 -9.13
CA ILE A 321 -7.10 -2.96 -10.36
C ILE A 321 -7.86 -3.71 -11.47
N PRO A 322 -8.50 -4.88 -11.21
CA PRO A 322 -9.24 -5.59 -12.26
C PRO A 322 -10.45 -4.79 -12.78
N ARG A 323 -11.03 -3.93 -11.94
CA ARG A 323 -12.17 -3.09 -12.32
C ARG A 323 -11.72 -1.91 -13.18
N LEU A 324 -10.61 -1.26 -12.81
CA LEU A 324 -9.97 -0.20 -13.60
C LEU A 324 -9.61 -0.72 -15.00
N LYS A 325 -8.95 -1.88 -15.08
CA LYS A 325 -8.58 -2.51 -16.36
C LYS A 325 -9.80 -2.80 -17.24
N ARG A 326 -10.88 -3.34 -16.67
CA ARG A 326 -12.14 -3.59 -17.40
C ARG A 326 -12.79 -2.31 -17.91
N ALA A 327 -12.61 -1.19 -17.21
CA ALA A 327 -13.11 0.11 -17.62
C ALA A 327 -12.16 0.84 -18.60
N GLY A 328 -11.01 0.27 -18.95
CA GLY A 328 -9.99 0.93 -19.78
C GLY A 328 -9.25 2.06 -19.07
N ILE A 329 -9.26 2.09 -17.73
CA ILE A 329 -8.60 3.10 -16.91
C ILE A 329 -7.21 2.59 -16.51
N SER A 330 -6.19 3.39 -16.79
CA SER A 330 -4.79 3.11 -16.48
C SER A 330 -4.48 3.36 -15.00
N THR A 331 -3.34 2.85 -14.53
CA THR A 331 -2.86 3.08 -13.16
C THR A 331 -1.34 2.93 -13.09
N ASN A 332 -0.72 3.34 -11.99
CA ASN A 332 0.72 3.17 -11.75
C ASN A 332 1.13 1.70 -11.59
N GLY A 333 2.39 1.40 -11.97
CA GLY A 333 2.98 0.07 -11.85
C GLY A 333 3.10 -0.39 -10.39
N ALA A 334 3.91 0.33 -9.64
CA ALA A 334 4.11 0.18 -8.20
C ALA A 334 3.97 1.53 -7.49
N PHE A 335 3.84 1.47 -6.17
CA PHE A 335 3.64 2.63 -5.31
C PHE A 335 4.52 2.52 -4.06
N SER A 336 4.96 3.62 -3.46
CA SER A 336 5.49 3.60 -2.09
C SER A 336 5.20 4.93 -1.39
N GLY A 337 5.03 4.87 -0.07
CA GLY A 337 4.70 6.03 0.76
C GLY A 337 3.46 5.86 1.65
N VAL A 338 2.76 4.71 1.61
CA VAL A 338 1.69 4.44 2.58
C VAL A 338 2.30 4.00 3.90
N LEU A 339 3.21 3.01 3.87
CA LEU A 339 3.77 2.39 5.07
C LEU A 339 4.43 3.41 6.02
N PHE A 340 5.10 4.41 5.44
CA PHE A 340 5.78 5.50 6.14
C PHE A 340 5.16 6.87 5.80
N THR A 341 3.83 6.96 5.69
CA THR A 341 3.12 8.21 5.37
C THR A 341 3.66 9.38 6.21
N GLY A 342 4.12 10.45 5.54
CA GLY A 342 4.68 11.65 6.19
C GLY A 342 6.09 11.50 6.74
N ARG A 343 6.67 10.30 6.69
CA ARG A 343 7.99 9.98 7.23
C ARG A 343 8.92 9.42 6.16
N MET A 344 8.73 9.83 4.91
CA MET A 344 9.56 9.46 3.77
C MET A 344 10.89 10.23 3.80
N THR A 345 11.71 9.94 4.82
CA THR A 345 13.01 10.55 5.06
C THR A 345 14.06 9.47 5.33
N GLY A 346 15.34 9.77 5.09
CA GLY A 346 16.47 8.87 5.39
C GLY A 346 16.30 7.45 4.82
N ARG A 347 16.50 6.44 5.68
CA ARG A 347 16.46 5.01 5.30
C ARG A 347 15.12 4.56 4.68
N PRO A 348 13.94 4.90 5.26
CA PRO A 348 12.65 4.66 4.61
C PRO A 348 12.56 5.16 3.16
N LEU A 349 12.98 6.41 2.92
CA LEU A 349 12.95 7.02 1.58
C LEU A 349 13.82 6.25 0.59
N GLU A 350 15.08 5.98 0.96
CA GLU A 350 16.03 5.23 0.14
C GLU A 350 15.55 3.82 -0.17
N ALA A 351 15.05 3.10 0.84
CA ALA A 351 14.58 1.73 0.68
C ALA A 351 13.35 1.64 -0.23
N CYS A 352 12.42 2.59 -0.11
CA CYS A 352 11.26 2.68 -1.00
C CYS A 352 11.67 3.02 -2.43
N LEU A 353 12.54 4.00 -2.63
CA LEU A 353 13.06 4.36 -3.96
C LEU A 353 13.78 3.18 -4.64
N GLN A 354 14.63 2.49 -3.90
CA GLN A 354 15.29 1.27 -4.39
C GLN A 354 14.25 0.19 -4.71
N GLY A 355 13.32 -0.07 -3.80
CA GLY A 355 12.26 -1.06 -4.02
C GLY A 355 11.43 -0.79 -5.28
N LEU A 356 11.10 0.48 -5.54
CA LEU A 356 10.39 0.90 -6.75
C LEU A 356 11.25 0.79 -8.01
N ALA A 357 12.55 1.10 -7.92
CA ALA A 357 13.44 1.02 -9.08
C ALA A 357 13.47 -0.39 -9.69
N TRP A 358 13.36 -1.42 -8.84
CA TRP A 358 13.35 -2.82 -9.27
C TRP A 358 11.95 -3.42 -9.40
N SER A 359 10.90 -2.64 -9.18
CA SER A 359 9.53 -3.12 -9.28
C SER A 359 9.11 -3.17 -10.74
N PRO A 360 8.66 -4.34 -11.25
CA PRO A 360 8.28 -4.46 -12.65
C PRO A 360 7.04 -3.62 -12.95
N THR A 361 7.12 -2.78 -13.98
CA THR A 361 5.96 -2.17 -14.62
C THR A 361 5.28 -3.23 -15.48
N ARG A 362 3.97 -3.45 -15.30
CA ARG A 362 3.23 -4.35 -16.19
C ARG A 362 2.90 -3.61 -17.48
N GLU A 363 2.68 -4.36 -18.54
CA GLU A 363 2.21 -3.80 -19.81
C GLU A 363 0.90 -3.02 -19.57
N GLY A 364 0.88 -1.77 -20.03
CA GLY A 364 -0.21 -0.81 -19.82
C GLY A 364 -0.23 -0.06 -18.48
N ASP A 365 0.69 -0.36 -17.53
CA ASP A 365 0.84 0.45 -16.32
C ASP A 365 1.72 1.70 -16.60
N THR A 366 1.45 2.81 -15.91
CA THR A 366 2.30 4.01 -15.93
C THR A 366 3.51 3.83 -14.98
N PRO A 367 4.50 4.76 -14.98
CA PRO A 367 5.68 4.64 -14.13
C PRO A 367 5.36 4.44 -12.63
N ASN A 368 6.31 3.83 -11.92
CA ASN A 368 6.24 3.62 -10.48
C ASN A 368 6.24 4.96 -9.75
N LEU A 369 5.43 5.10 -8.70
CA LEU A 369 5.26 6.36 -7.96
C LEU A 369 5.78 6.26 -6.53
N LEU A 370 6.54 7.27 -6.12
CA LEU A 370 6.86 7.54 -4.73
C LEU A 370 6.02 8.73 -4.25
N LEU A 371 5.18 8.52 -3.24
CA LEU A 371 4.40 9.58 -2.62
C LEU A 371 5.22 10.36 -1.59
N SER A 372 5.02 11.67 -1.58
CA SER A 372 5.55 12.62 -0.60
C SER A 372 4.51 13.68 -0.24
N HIS A 373 4.70 14.33 0.90
CA HIS A 373 3.87 15.41 1.42
C HIS A 373 4.75 16.59 1.89
N PRO A 374 5.57 17.18 1.01
CA PRO A 374 6.48 18.25 1.39
C PRO A 374 5.70 19.51 1.79
N ALA A 375 6.19 20.24 2.78
CA ALA A 375 5.73 21.57 3.14
C ALA A 375 6.84 22.38 3.80
N VAL A 376 6.82 23.70 3.68
CA VAL A 376 7.65 24.57 4.53
C VAL A 376 7.00 24.74 5.91
N ALA A 377 7.69 25.40 6.84
CA ALA A 377 7.11 25.71 8.15
C ALA A 377 5.97 26.72 8.00
N GLY A 378 4.84 26.50 8.67
CA GLY A 378 3.65 27.32 8.50
C GLY A 378 2.67 27.20 9.67
N ASN A 379 1.53 27.87 9.54
CA ASN A 379 0.50 27.89 10.59
C ASN A 379 -0.76 27.09 10.19
N ALA A 380 -0.96 25.95 10.86
CA ALA A 380 -2.10 25.07 10.64
C ALA A 380 -3.47 25.70 11.00
N ALA A 381 -3.52 26.86 11.68
CA ALA A 381 -4.76 27.53 12.04
C ALA A 381 -5.59 27.94 10.81
N ALA A 382 -4.94 28.35 9.73
CA ALA A 382 -5.62 28.71 8.49
C ALA A 382 -6.35 27.49 7.89
N MET A 383 -5.72 26.31 7.87
CA MET A 383 -6.33 25.07 7.39
C MET A 383 -7.59 24.71 8.18
N LYS A 384 -7.54 24.79 9.52
CA LYS A 384 -8.69 24.49 10.39
C LYS A 384 -9.89 25.39 10.09
N ARG A 385 -9.65 26.70 9.88
CA ARG A 385 -10.71 27.67 9.55
C ARG A 385 -11.40 27.38 8.22
N ASN A 386 -10.70 26.72 7.30
CA ASN A 386 -11.20 26.39 5.97
C ASN A 386 -11.71 24.94 5.85
N GLY A 387 -12.00 24.29 6.98
CA GLY A 387 -12.59 22.94 6.99
C GLY A 387 -11.60 21.80 6.85
N PHE A 388 -10.28 22.05 6.88
CA PHE A 388 -9.23 21.05 6.72
C PHE A 388 -8.62 20.62 8.07
N GLN A 389 -9.44 20.08 8.99
CA GLN A 389 -8.96 19.75 10.35
C GLN A 389 -7.99 18.56 10.40
N LEU A 390 -8.15 17.56 9.54
CA LEU A 390 -7.27 16.38 9.48
C LEU A 390 -5.92 16.78 8.90
N SER A 391 -5.92 17.52 7.79
CA SER A 391 -4.72 18.10 7.20
C SER A 391 -3.99 19.02 8.18
N ALA A 392 -4.70 19.87 8.92
CA ALA A 392 -4.10 20.72 9.94
C ALA A 392 -3.37 19.91 11.03
N GLY A 393 -3.97 18.79 11.49
CA GLY A 393 -3.33 17.91 12.46
C GLY A 393 -2.03 17.31 11.95
N PHE A 394 -2.03 16.83 10.69
CA PHE A 394 -0.83 16.28 10.06
C PHE A 394 0.23 17.36 9.77
N PHE A 395 -0.18 18.54 9.30
CA PHE A 395 0.68 19.69 9.04
C PHE A 395 1.34 20.28 10.30
N SER A 396 0.70 20.11 11.47
CA SER A 396 1.25 20.58 12.75
C SER A 396 2.51 19.82 13.19
N SER A 397 2.80 18.67 12.57
CA SER A 397 4.02 17.91 12.81
C SER A 397 5.17 18.40 11.92
N THR A 398 6.43 18.22 12.39
CA THR A 398 7.63 18.57 11.59
C THR A 398 7.91 17.61 10.42
N ASP A 399 7.08 16.58 10.25
CA ASP A 399 7.28 15.46 9.35
C ASP A 399 7.26 15.92 7.87
N ARG A 400 6.33 16.82 7.48
CA ARG A 400 6.28 17.41 6.13
C ARG A 400 7.51 18.27 5.80
N GLN A 401 8.03 19.01 6.78
CA GLN A 401 9.25 19.83 6.60
C GLN A 401 10.48 18.95 6.43
N ARG A 402 10.57 17.83 7.16
CA ARG A 402 11.66 16.87 7.00
C ARG A 402 11.59 16.18 5.63
N GLU A 403 10.41 15.82 5.15
CA GLU A 403 10.25 15.28 3.78
C GLU A 403 10.68 16.30 2.73
N TRP A 404 10.27 17.56 2.85
CA TRP A 404 10.70 18.63 1.96
C TRP A 404 12.24 18.78 1.94
N GLN A 405 12.88 18.84 3.11
CA GLN A 405 14.34 18.92 3.20
C GLN A 405 15.05 17.70 2.62
N ALA A 406 14.52 16.49 2.85
CA ALA A 406 15.10 15.26 2.33
C ALA A 406 15.03 15.19 0.80
N LEU A 407 13.94 15.68 0.20
CA LEU A 407 13.81 15.75 -1.26
C LEU A 407 14.67 16.86 -1.87
N ARG A 408 14.71 18.04 -1.23
CA ARG A 408 15.47 19.20 -1.71
C ARG A 408 16.98 18.96 -1.75
N THR A 409 17.51 18.20 -0.81
CA THR A 409 18.96 17.90 -0.70
C THR A 409 19.40 16.69 -1.52
N ARG A 410 18.46 16.00 -2.17
CA ARG A 410 18.76 14.86 -3.03
C ARG A 410 19.45 15.34 -4.31
N ALA A 411 20.34 14.54 -4.89
CA ALA A 411 20.89 14.87 -6.21
C ALA A 411 19.76 14.85 -7.26
N PRO A 412 19.65 15.89 -8.12
CA PRO A 412 18.71 15.87 -9.24
C PRO A 412 18.94 14.64 -10.10
N ARG A 413 17.90 14.15 -10.79
CA ARG A 413 18.12 13.16 -11.84
C ARG A 413 18.89 13.85 -12.97
N GLY A 414 20.09 13.34 -13.27
CA GLY A 414 20.84 13.67 -14.48
C GLY A 414 20.17 13.10 -15.71
#